data_AF-A0A3P1V814-F1
#
_entry.id   AF-A0A3P1V814-F1
#
_cell.length_a   1.000
_cell.length_b   1.000
_cell.length_c   1.000
_cell.angle_alpha   90.00
_cell.angle_beta   90.00
_cell.angle_gamma   90.00
#
_symmetry.space_group_name_H-M   'P 1'
#
loop_
_entity.id
_entity.type
_entity.pdbx_description
1 polymer ?
#
loop_
_entity_poly.entity_id
_entity_poly.type
_entity_poly.pdbx_seq_one_letter_code
_entity_poly.pdbx_strand_id
1 'polypeptide(L)'
;MLIDRLRGQMLDHVVISAESARSADPALAVASNREVVDYLSDRQVPYEEMSAQAVGSYFVDDYLRLVLEGGMARFVSHSQWDGLIVSAIGRTLPLIGAIRHAEVFERLWEAVEEPPAAGPQADAALEALTREFLEAQAVEDLVELNAAFLAAHPRTELVDQADLRPFLDSLLVGRSRPRDPGQARPGARTHFEQAIDLFCEMRGMTLEAVSAGDPSFTYRGAPATAWHFLTDAGHFSVVDLGGTAVLFDEKDIEVATIDTSSLAPVA
;
A
#
# COMPACT_ATOMS: atom_id res chain seq x y z
N MET A 1 23.57 -0.89 -11.79
CA MET A 1 23.26 -2.30 -11.46
C MET A 1 23.69 -2.77 -10.06
N LEU A 2 24.33 -1.95 -9.21
CA LEU A 2 24.70 -2.36 -7.83
C LEU A 2 24.11 -1.46 -6.72
N ILE A 3 23.30 -0.47 -7.06
CA ILE A 3 22.77 0.52 -6.10
C ILE A 3 21.35 0.17 -5.64
N ASP A 4 20.55 -0.56 -6.43
CA ASP A 4 19.13 -0.83 -6.11
C ASP A 4 18.91 -1.97 -5.10
N ARG A 5 19.92 -2.81 -4.82
CA ARG A 5 19.84 -3.81 -3.73
C ARG A 5 19.80 -3.22 -2.32
N LEU A 6 20.03 -1.92 -2.16
CA LEU A 6 20.07 -1.27 -0.85
C LEU A 6 18.69 -0.96 -0.26
N ARG A 7 17.59 -1.19 -0.99
CA ARG A 7 16.21 -0.88 -0.53
C ARG A 7 15.30 -2.09 -0.31
N GLY A 8 15.79 -3.32 -0.47
CA GLY A 8 14.94 -4.51 -0.37
C GLY A 8 13.92 -4.69 -1.51
N GLN A 9 13.79 -3.73 -2.45
CA GLN A 9 12.91 -3.86 -3.61
C GLN A 9 13.45 -4.88 -4.63
N MET A 10 12.60 -5.84 -5.01
CA MET A 10 12.87 -6.83 -6.05
C MET A 10 12.65 -6.25 -7.44
N LEU A 11 11.59 -5.46 -7.61
CA LEU A 11 11.24 -4.81 -8.85
C LEU A 11 10.93 -3.34 -8.54
N ASP A 12 11.73 -2.42 -9.06
CA ASP A 12 11.59 -0.98 -8.80
C ASP A 12 11.02 -0.20 -10.00
N HIS A 13 10.49 -0.93 -10.98
CA HIS A 13 10.00 -0.43 -12.26
C HIS A 13 8.76 -1.23 -12.70
N VAL A 14 7.96 -0.65 -13.60
CA VAL A 14 6.75 -1.31 -14.12
C VAL A 14 7.15 -2.32 -15.19
N VAL A 15 6.53 -3.50 -15.20
CA VAL A 15 6.71 -4.51 -16.24
C VAL A 15 5.33 -4.83 -16.81
N ILE A 16 5.19 -4.71 -18.12
CA ILE A 16 3.99 -5.11 -18.87
C ILE A 16 4.40 -5.73 -20.20
N SER A 17 3.50 -6.46 -20.84
CA SER A 17 3.82 -7.07 -22.12
C SER A 17 3.88 -6.04 -23.24
N ALA A 18 4.85 -6.19 -24.14
CA ALA A 18 5.01 -5.31 -25.29
C ALA A 18 3.79 -5.33 -26.23
N GLU A 19 3.07 -6.44 -26.29
CA GLU A 19 1.82 -6.62 -27.03
C GLU A 19 0.69 -5.81 -26.39
N SER A 20 0.54 -5.89 -25.06
CA SER A 20 -0.47 -5.11 -24.33
C SER A 20 -0.25 -3.61 -24.47
N ALA A 21 1.01 -3.16 -24.36
CA ALA A 21 1.39 -1.75 -24.46
C ALA A 21 1.18 -1.15 -25.87
N ARG A 22 1.20 -1.99 -26.91
CA ARG A 22 0.95 -1.59 -28.31
C ARG A 22 -0.51 -1.78 -28.74
N SER A 23 -1.34 -2.38 -27.88
CA SER A 23 -2.75 -2.57 -28.16
C SER A 23 -3.49 -1.23 -28.22
N ALA A 24 -4.52 -1.16 -29.06
CA ALA A 24 -5.48 -0.06 -29.03
C ALA A 24 -6.50 -0.21 -27.89
N ASP A 25 -6.59 -1.38 -27.28
CA ASP A 25 -7.42 -1.65 -26.11
C ASP A 25 -6.61 -1.36 -24.81
N PRO A 26 -6.93 -0.27 -24.09
CA PRO A 26 -6.21 0.12 -22.87
C PRO A 26 -6.34 -0.92 -21.76
N ALA A 27 -7.43 -1.68 -21.73
CA ALA A 27 -7.66 -2.70 -20.70
C ALA A 27 -6.57 -3.79 -20.72
N LEU A 28 -5.95 -4.05 -21.88
CA LEU A 28 -4.88 -5.05 -21.98
C LEU A 28 -3.61 -4.65 -21.23
N ALA A 29 -3.24 -3.36 -21.22
CA ALA A 29 -2.06 -2.90 -20.49
C ALA A 29 -2.28 -3.01 -18.97
N VAL A 30 -3.49 -2.64 -18.51
CA VAL A 30 -3.90 -2.79 -17.10
C VAL A 30 -3.93 -4.27 -16.71
N ALA A 31 -4.54 -5.13 -17.54
CA ALA A 31 -4.58 -6.57 -17.31
C ALA A 31 -3.18 -7.21 -17.30
N SER A 32 -2.26 -6.73 -18.14
CA SER A 32 -0.88 -7.21 -18.14
C SER A 32 -0.15 -6.84 -16.84
N ASN A 33 -0.30 -5.60 -16.35
CA ASN A 33 0.23 -5.21 -15.04
C ASN A 33 -0.38 -6.06 -13.91
N ARG A 34 -1.69 -6.33 -13.96
CA ARG A 34 -2.36 -7.22 -13.02
C ARG A 34 -1.78 -8.63 -13.04
N GLU A 35 -1.55 -9.22 -14.23
CA GLU A 35 -0.90 -10.53 -14.34
C GLU A 35 0.46 -10.54 -13.66
N VAL A 36 1.27 -9.49 -13.84
CA VAL A 36 2.59 -9.39 -13.20
C VAL A 36 2.48 -9.33 -11.68
N VAL A 37 1.62 -8.46 -11.15
CA VAL A 37 1.44 -8.30 -9.70
C VAL A 37 0.89 -9.58 -9.08
N ASP A 38 -0.17 -10.17 -9.66
CA ASP A 38 -0.75 -11.43 -9.17
C ASP A 38 0.28 -12.57 -9.21
N TYR A 39 1.06 -12.68 -10.30
CA TYR A 39 2.08 -13.71 -10.44
C TYR A 39 3.17 -13.64 -9.35
N LEU A 40 3.57 -12.43 -8.97
CA LEU A 40 4.55 -12.18 -7.91
C LEU A 40 3.92 -12.40 -6.52
N SER A 41 2.68 -11.93 -6.30
CA SER A 41 1.92 -12.16 -5.07
C SER A 41 1.66 -13.65 -4.80
N ASP A 42 1.32 -14.44 -5.82
CA ASP A 42 1.14 -15.91 -5.75
C ASP A 42 2.41 -16.64 -5.27
N ARG A 43 3.57 -15.99 -5.42
CA ARG A 43 4.88 -16.48 -4.97
C ARG A 43 5.33 -15.85 -3.66
N GLN A 44 4.41 -15.17 -2.98
CA GLN A 44 4.60 -14.52 -1.69
C GLN A 44 5.69 -13.43 -1.75
N VAL A 45 5.85 -12.79 -2.90
CA VAL A 45 6.57 -11.51 -2.96
C VAL A 45 5.65 -10.45 -2.33
N PRO A 46 6.10 -9.74 -1.30
CA PRO A 46 5.30 -8.68 -0.69
C PRO A 46 5.25 -7.44 -1.61
N TYR A 47 4.18 -6.65 -1.52
CA TYR A 47 3.95 -5.50 -2.41
C TYR A 47 5.03 -4.43 -2.30
N GLU A 48 5.64 -4.27 -1.12
CA GLU A 48 6.73 -3.34 -0.84
C GLU A 48 8.00 -3.66 -1.63
N GLU A 49 8.16 -4.93 -2.03
CA GLU A 49 9.25 -5.38 -2.88
C GLU A 49 8.95 -5.24 -4.37
N MET A 50 7.73 -4.87 -4.73
CA MET A 50 7.33 -4.61 -6.10
C MET A 50 7.38 -3.10 -6.41
N SER A 51 7.15 -2.76 -7.69
CA SER A 51 7.09 -1.38 -8.11
C SER A 51 5.86 -0.72 -7.49
N ALA A 52 6.08 0.34 -6.72
CA ALA A 52 4.98 1.11 -6.12
C ALA A 52 3.97 1.61 -7.17
N GLN A 53 4.43 1.87 -8.39
CA GLN A 53 3.57 2.29 -9.50
C GLN A 53 2.76 1.12 -10.08
N ALA A 54 3.35 -0.07 -10.17
CA ALA A 54 2.65 -1.27 -10.59
C ALA A 54 1.57 -1.68 -9.57
N VAL A 55 1.92 -1.63 -8.28
CA VAL A 55 1.00 -1.91 -7.16
C VAL A 55 -0.10 -0.86 -7.06
N GLY A 56 0.24 0.42 -7.21
CA GLY A 56 -0.75 1.50 -7.25
C GLY A 56 -1.77 1.31 -8.38
N SER A 57 -1.29 1.05 -9.60
CA SER A 57 -2.13 0.70 -10.75
C SER A 57 -3.02 -0.51 -10.47
N TYR A 58 -2.47 -1.57 -9.87
CA TYR A 58 -3.17 -2.79 -9.52
C TYR A 58 -4.35 -2.51 -8.57
N PHE A 59 -4.14 -1.73 -7.51
CA PHE A 59 -5.21 -1.40 -6.57
C PHE A 59 -6.23 -0.42 -7.14
N VAL A 60 -5.83 0.49 -8.04
CA VAL A 60 -6.79 1.35 -8.76
C VAL A 60 -7.70 0.52 -9.67
N ASP A 61 -7.16 -0.50 -10.36
CA ASP A 61 -7.95 -1.42 -11.17
C ASP A 61 -8.93 -2.25 -10.32
N ASP A 62 -8.49 -2.75 -9.16
CA ASP A 62 -9.39 -3.43 -8.22
C ASP A 62 -10.44 -2.50 -7.61
N TYR A 63 -10.09 -1.26 -7.28
CA TYR A 63 -11.02 -0.24 -6.82
C TYR A 63 -12.12 0.01 -7.85
N LEU A 64 -11.75 0.27 -9.11
CA LEU A 64 -12.70 0.43 -10.21
C LEU A 64 -13.63 -0.78 -10.31
N ARG A 65 -13.07 -1.99 -10.37
CA ARG A 65 -13.84 -3.23 -10.50
C ARG A 65 -14.84 -3.38 -9.34
N LEU A 66 -14.40 -3.21 -8.10
CA LEU A 66 -15.25 -3.38 -6.91
C LEU A 66 -16.37 -2.34 -6.85
N VAL A 67 -16.09 -1.08 -7.19
CA VAL A 67 -17.12 -0.03 -7.20
C VAL A 67 -18.12 -0.28 -8.33
N LEU A 68 -17.69 -0.73 -9.50
CA LEU A 68 -18.62 -1.09 -10.59
C LEU A 68 -19.48 -2.32 -10.24
N GLU A 69 -18.96 -3.28 -9.48
CA GLU A 69 -19.69 -4.49 -9.08
C GLU A 69 -20.70 -4.27 -7.94
N GLY A 70 -20.49 -3.28 -7.07
CA GLY A 70 -21.36 -3.09 -5.90
C GLY A 70 -21.14 -1.81 -5.10
N GLY A 71 -20.64 -0.76 -5.76
CA GLY A 71 -20.44 0.56 -5.18
C GLY A 71 -19.33 0.64 -4.13
N MET A 72 -19.26 1.79 -3.48
CA MET A 72 -18.28 2.07 -2.42
C MET A 72 -18.40 1.10 -1.25
N ALA A 73 -19.63 0.67 -0.91
CA ALA A 73 -19.85 -0.31 0.15
C ALA A 73 -19.15 -1.65 -0.13
N ARG A 74 -19.17 -2.13 -1.39
CA ARG A 74 -18.44 -3.33 -1.78
C ARG A 74 -16.93 -3.14 -1.69
N PHE A 75 -16.42 -1.98 -2.12
CA PHE A 75 -15.00 -1.67 -2.01
C PHE A 75 -14.52 -1.62 -0.54
N VAL A 76 -15.22 -0.87 0.33
CA VAL A 76 -14.90 -0.78 1.77
C VAL A 76 -14.95 -2.16 2.42
N SER A 77 -16.01 -2.94 2.15
CA SER A 77 -16.16 -4.28 2.71
C SER A 77 -15.09 -5.26 2.19
N HIS A 78 -14.71 -5.17 0.92
CA HIS A 78 -13.71 -6.09 0.36
C HIS A 78 -12.28 -5.74 0.79
N SER A 79 -11.93 -4.46 0.80
CA SER A 79 -10.63 -3.97 1.25
C SER A 79 -10.44 -4.05 2.75
N GLN A 80 -11.54 -4.14 3.53
CA GLN A 80 -11.52 -4.00 4.99
C GLN A 80 -10.87 -2.70 5.46
N TRP A 81 -10.85 -1.69 4.57
CA TRP A 81 -10.14 -0.44 4.78
C TRP A 81 -8.64 -0.61 5.09
N ASP A 82 -8.01 -1.64 4.51
CA ASP A 82 -6.60 -1.92 4.69
C ASP A 82 -5.72 -0.72 4.29
N GLY A 83 -4.90 -0.25 5.24
CA GLY A 83 -4.11 0.97 5.11
C GLY A 83 -3.13 0.96 3.93
N LEU A 84 -2.58 -0.20 3.55
CA LEU A 84 -1.70 -0.32 2.40
C LEU A 84 -2.49 -0.11 1.11
N ILE A 85 -3.65 -0.76 0.99
CA ILE A 85 -4.53 -0.66 -0.18
C ILE A 85 -5.04 0.78 -0.35
N VAL A 86 -5.67 1.34 0.69
CA VAL A 86 -6.32 2.67 0.58
C VAL A 86 -5.30 3.78 0.38
N SER A 87 -4.14 3.72 1.02
CA SER A 87 -3.07 4.71 0.83
C SER A 87 -2.45 4.61 -0.56
N ALA A 88 -2.31 3.41 -1.12
CA ALA A 88 -1.81 3.23 -2.48
C ALA A 88 -2.77 3.82 -3.51
N ILE A 89 -4.08 3.59 -3.37
CA ILE A 89 -5.11 4.18 -4.24
C ILE A 89 -5.09 5.70 -4.14
N GLY A 90 -5.16 6.25 -2.93
CA GLY A 90 -5.19 7.70 -2.70
C GLY A 90 -3.97 8.43 -3.29
N ARG A 91 -2.77 7.83 -3.21
CA ARG A 91 -1.58 8.39 -3.86
C ARG A 91 -1.58 8.23 -5.39
N THR A 92 -2.16 7.15 -5.91
CA THR A 92 -2.07 6.82 -7.34
C THR A 92 -3.07 7.59 -8.19
N LEU A 93 -4.30 7.79 -7.72
CA LEU A 93 -5.34 8.52 -8.46
C LEU A 93 -4.87 9.89 -9.00
N PRO A 94 -4.26 10.79 -8.19
CA PRO A 94 -3.74 12.05 -8.73
C PRO A 94 -2.53 11.87 -9.66
N LEU A 95 -1.68 10.85 -9.43
CA LEU A 95 -0.51 10.57 -10.28
C LEU A 95 -0.90 10.15 -11.70
N ILE A 96 -2.02 9.43 -11.84
CA ILE A 96 -2.55 9.03 -13.16
C ILE A 96 -3.44 10.11 -13.79
N GLY A 97 -3.62 11.26 -13.13
CA GLY A 97 -4.44 12.37 -13.60
C GLY A 97 -5.95 12.20 -13.36
N ALA A 98 -6.36 11.26 -12.51
CA ALA A 98 -7.76 11.02 -12.16
C ALA A 98 -8.18 11.94 -11.00
N ILE A 99 -8.26 13.24 -11.27
CA ILE A 99 -8.44 14.28 -10.25
C ILE A 99 -9.81 14.18 -9.56
N ARG A 100 -10.90 13.99 -10.32
CA ARG A 100 -12.24 13.85 -9.73
C ARG A 100 -12.36 12.57 -8.91
N HIS A 101 -11.75 11.48 -9.38
CA HIS A 101 -11.70 10.25 -8.61
C HIS A 101 -10.93 10.42 -7.30
N ALA A 102 -9.83 11.18 -7.29
CA ALA A 102 -9.11 11.51 -6.07
C ALA A 102 -9.98 12.29 -5.09
N GLU A 103 -10.72 13.31 -5.55
CA GLU A 103 -11.66 14.09 -4.72
C GLU A 103 -12.81 13.24 -4.14
N VAL A 104 -13.31 12.26 -4.91
CA VAL A 104 -14.31 11.29 -4.41
C VAL A 104 -13.68 10.37 -3.37
N PHE A 105 -12.45 9.91 -3.60
CA PHE A 105 -11.75 9.00 -2.69
C PHE A 105 -11.37 9.67 -1.37
N GLU A 106 -10.96 10.94 -1.37
CA GLU A 106 -10.71 11.73 -0.16
C GLU A 106 -11.98 11.84 0.71
N ARG A 107 -13.13 12.08 0.10
CA ARG A 107 -14.40 12.12 0.84
C ARG A 107 -14.87 10.75 1.31
N LEU A 108 -14.55 9.69 0.57
CA LEU A 108 -14.73 8.32 1.05
C LEU A 108 -13.88 8.06 2.29
N TRP A 109 -12.64 8.57 2.30
CA TRP A 109 -11.76 8.47 3.46
C TRP A 109 -12.36 9.13 4.69
N GLU A 110 -12.81 10.38 4.57
CA GLU A 110 -13.50 11.09 5.65
C GLU A 110 -14.74 10.31 6.12
N ALA A 111 -15.54 9.77 5.20
CA ALA A 111 -16.76 9.04 5.53
C ALA A 111 -16.54 7.70 6.25
N VAL A 112 -15.35 7.09 6.10
CA VAL A 112 -15.01 5.82 6.79
C VAL A 112 -14.31 6.09 8.12
N GLU A 113 -13.42 7.08 8.20
CA GLU A 113 -12.74 7.46 9.44
C GLU A 113 -13.68 8.14 10.44
N GLU A 114 -14.56 9.02 9.94
CA GLU A 114 -15.57 9.72 10.73
C GLU A 114 -16.99 9.33 10.26
N PRO A 115 -17.43 8.10 10.53
CA PRO A 115 -18.69 7.63 10.01
C PRO A 115 -19.86 8.43 10.59
N PRO A 116 -20.87 8.79 9.78
CA PRO A 116 -22.13 9.28 10.33
C PRO A 116 -22.73 8.21 11.24
N ALA A 117 -23.67 8.61 12.11
CA ALA A 117 -24.31 7.69 13.05
C ALA A 117 -24.72 6.38 12.36
N ALA A 118 -24.31 5.25 12.95
CA ALA A 118 -24.41 3.92 12.33
C ALA A 118 -25.82 3.61 11.82
N GLY A 119 -25.89 2.88 10.69
CA GLY A 119 -27.15 2.46 10.07
C GLY A 119 -27.42 3.18 8.74
N PRO A 120 -28.70 3.45 8.38
CA PRO A 120 -29.09 3.89 7.04
C PRO A 120 -28.43 5.17 6.51
N GLN A 121 -27.90 6.00 7.41
CA GLN A 121 -27.22 7.24 7.04
C GLN A 121 -25.81 7.00 6.48
N ALA A 122 -25.09 6.00 7.00
CA ALA A 122 -23.80 5.57 6.47
C ALA A 122 -23.96 4.93 5.08
N ASP A 123 -24.96 4.06 4.92
CA ASP A 123 -25.28 3.45 3.62
C ASP A 123 -25.63 4.52 2.57
N ALA A 124 -26.44 5.51 2.94
CA ALA A 124 -26.80 6.62 2.04
C ALA A 124 -25.59 7.48 1.63
N ALA A 125 -24.61 7.67 2.51
CA ALA A 125 -23.39 8.40 2.20
C ALA A 125 -22.52 7.64 1.18
N LEU A 126 -22.34 6.33 1.36
CA LEU A 126 -21.60 5.47 0.43
C LEU A 126 -22.28 5.36 -0.94
N GLU A 127 -23.61 5.33 -0.97
CA GLU A 127 -24.39 5.37 -2.22
C GLU A 127 -24.27 6.72 -2.94
N ALA A 128 -24.21 7.83 -2.19
CA ALA A 128 -23.93 9.14 -2.78
C ALA A 128 -22.54 9.18 -3.44
N LEU A 129 -21.51 8.74 -2.71
CA LEU A 129 -20.15 8.65 -3.24
C LEU A 129 -20.04 7.69 -4.44
N THR A 130 -20.82 6.61 -4.45
CA THR A 130 -20.90 5.69 -5.60
C THR A 130 -21.42 6.40 -6.85
N ARG A 131 -22.47 7.23 -6.74
CA ARG A 131 -22.98 8.00 -7.88
C ARG A 131 -21.94 9.00 -8.39
N GLU A 132 -21.28 9.70 -7.49
CA GLU A 132 -20.24 10.67 -7.84
C GLU A 132 -19.02 10.01 -8.50
N PHE A 133 -18.64 8.81 -8.06
CA PHE A 133 -17.64 7.99 -8.74
C PHE A 133 -18.05 7.65 -10.18
N LEU A 134 -19.31 7.25 -10.40
CA LEU A 134 -19.79 6.93 -11.75
C LEU A 134 -19.83 8.16 -12.65
N GLU A 135 -20.17 9.33 -12.09
CA GLU A 135 -20.08 10.61 -12.79
C GLU A 135 -18.63 10.98 -13.15
N ALA A 136 -17.68 10.74 -12.24
CA ALA A 136 -16.25 10.91 -12.51
C ALA A 136 -15.78 9.95 -13.61
N GLN A 137 -16.14 8.66 -13.52
CA GLN A 137 -15.76 7.63 -14.50
C GLN A 137 -16.26 7.94 -15.93
N ALA A 138 -17.36 8.68 -16.06
CA ALA A 138 -17.89 9.07 -17.37
C ALA A 138 -17.02 10.11 -18.11
N VAL A 139 -16.11 10.80 -17.40
CA VAL A 139 -15.23 11.84 -17.96
C VAL A 139 -13.74 11.57 -17.73
N GLU A 140 -13.41 10.81 -16.68
CA GLU A 140 -12.08 10.32 -16.32
C GLU A 140 -12.14 8.80 -16.32
N ASP A 141 -11.96 8.18 -17.48
CA ASP A 141 -11.95 6.72 -17.58
C ASP A 141 -10.67 6.18 -16.91
N LEU A 142 -10.84 5.58 -15.71
CA LEU A 142 -9.72 5.01 -14.97
C LEU A 142 -8.97 3.92 -15.74
N VAL A 143 -9.60 3.18 -16.66
CA VAL A 143 -8.90 2.20 -17.48
C VAL A 143 -7.94 2.90 -18.46
N GLU A 144 -8.41 3.94 -19.14
CA GLU A 144 -7.59 4.72 -20.08
C GLU A 144 -6.45 5.44 -19.36
N LEU A 145 -6.75 6.12 -18.25
CA LEU A 145 -5.77 6.86 -17.46
C LEU A 145 -4.70 5.93 -16.88
N ASN A 146 -5.11 4.79 -16.33
CA ASN A 146 -4.19 3.82 -15.75
C ASN A 146 -3.32 3.15 -16.83
N ALA A 147 -3.89 2.78 -17.98
CA ALA A 147 -3.14 2.25 -19.10
C ALA A 147 -2.09 3.26 -19.63
N ALA A 148 -2.50 4.52 -19.79
CA ALA A 148 -1.60 5.60 -20.22
C ALA A 148 -0.46 5.81 -19.22
N PHE A 149 -0.77 5.78 -17.92
CA PHE A 149 0.23 5.87 -16.86
C PHE A 149 1.26 4.74 -16.94
N LEU A 150 0.81 3.48 -17.05
CA LEU A 150 1.69 2.31 -17.17
C LEU A 150 2.59 2.41 -18.40
N ALA A 151 2.03 2.79 -19.56
CA ALA A 151 2.77 2.84 -20.82
C ALA A 151 3.75 4.04 -20.89
N ALA A 152 3.39 5.18 -20.30
CA ALA A 152 4.19 6.40 -20.34
C ALA A 152 5.20 6.53 -19.18
N HIS A 153 5.15 5.65 -18.18
CA HIS A 153 6.03 5.75 -17.03
C HIS A 153 7.52 5.61 -17.44
N PRO A 154 8.44 6.49 -17.00
CA PRO A 154 9.83 6.51 -17.48
C PRO A 154 10.63 5.24 -17.19
N ARG A 155 10.17 4.44 -16.24
CA ARG A 155 10.73 3.15 -15.86
C ARG A 155 9.72 2.04 -16.13
N THR A 156 9.19 1.97 -17.35
CA THR A 156 8.41 0.82 -17.80
C THR A 156 9.29 -0.05 -18.69
N GLU A 157 9.41 -1.32 -18.34
CA GLU A 157 10.05 -2.35 -19.14
C GLU A 157 8.99 -3.13 -19.91
N LEU A 158 9.14 -3.18 -21.23
CA LEU A 158 8.28 -3.93 -22.12
C LEU A 158 8.93 -5.28 -22.40
N VAL A 159 8.25 -6.35 -22.00
CA VAL A 159 8.71 -7.73 -22.21
C VAL A 159 7.77 -8.41 -23.20
N ASP A 160 8.27 -9.21 -24.13
CA ASP A 160 7.39 -9.97 -25.03
C ASP A 160 6.49 -10.92 -24.20
N GLN A 161 5.22 -11.05 -24.56
CA GLN A 161 4.24 -11.82 -23.76
C GLN A 161 4.69 -13.26 -23.52
N ALA A 162 5.36 -13.88 -24.50
CA ALA A 162 5.89 -15.23 -24.37
C ALA A 162 7.03 -15.35 -23.32
N ASP A 163 7.77 -14.26 -23.11
CA ASP A 163 8.93 -14.18 -22.23
C ASP A 163 8.61 -13.55 -20.87
N LEU A 164 7.42 -12.98 -20.69
CA LEU A 164 7.01 -12.30 -19.45
C LEU A 164 7.18 -13.21 -18.22
N ARG A 165 6.64 -14.43 -18.25
CA ARG A 165 6.78 -15.37 -17.12
C ARG A 165 8.22 -15.86 -16.91
N PRO A 166 8.96 -16.31 -17.95
CA PRO A 166 10.38 -16.62 -17.83
C PRO A 166 11.21 -15.47 -17.24
N PHE A 167 10.91 -14.24 -17.63
CA PHE A 167 11.54 -13.03 -17.08
C PHE A 167 11.26 -12.91 -15.58
N LEU A 168 10.00 -12.97 -15.16
CA LEU A 168 9.64 -12.90 -13.74
C LEU A 168 10.25 -14.06 -12.93
N ASP A 169 10.24 -15.29 -13.46
CA ASP A 169 10.91 -16.44 -12.85
C ASP A 169 12.40 -16.16 -12.63
N SER A 170 13.08 -15.52 -13.59
CA SER A 170 14.50 -15.17 -13.47
C SER A 170 14.79 -14.18 -12.34
N LEU A 171 13.87 -13.25 -12.05
CA LEU A 171 13.98 -12.31 -10.92
C LEU A 171 13.87 -13.00 -9.57
N LEU A 172 13.19 -14.14 -9.55
CA LEU A 172 12.98 -14.96 -8.35
C LEU A 172 14.13 -15.94 -8.11
N VAL A 173 14.96 -16.22 -9.13
CA VAL A 173 16.13 -17.10 -8.98
C VAL A 173 17.13 -16.47 -8.01
N GLY A 174 17.38 -17.17 -6.90
CA GLY A 174 18.25 -16.68 -5.82
C GLY A 174 17.49 -16.07 -4.64
N ARG A 175 16.16 -15.87 -4.76
CA ARG A 175 15.30 -15.72 -3.58
C ARG A 175 15.16 -17.09 -2.95
N SER A 176 15.50 -17.19 -1.66
CA SER A 176 15.16 -18.39 -0.89
C SER A 176 13.65 -18.55 -0.97
N ARG A 177 13.18 -19.68 -1.50
CA ARG A 177 11.76 -20.05 -1.56
C ARG A 177 11.09 -19.72 -0.22
N PRO A 178 9.86 -19.20 -0.20
CA PRO A 178 9.13 -19.10 1.05
C PRO A 178 9.13 -20.46 1.74
N ARG A 179 9.60 -20.42 2.98
CA ARG A 179 9.78 -21.58 3.85
C ARG A 179 8.40 -22.10 4.21
N ASP A 180 8.27 -23.43 4.19
CA ASP A 180 7.10 -24.20 4.60
C ASP A 180 6.35 -23.53 5.79
N PRO A 181 5.05 -23.19 5.65
CA PRO A 181 4.27 -22.48 6.67
C PRO A 181 4.21 -23.20 8.03
N GLY A 182 4.64 -24.47 8.10
CA GLY A 182 4.79 -25.23 9.34
C GLY A 182 6.04 -24.90 10.18
N GLN A 183 6.92 -23.99 9.75
CA GLN A 183 8.08 -23.54 10.52
C GLN A 183 8.15 -22.01 10.62
N ALA A 184 7.19 -21.40 11.31
CA ALA A 184 7.41 -20.11 11.93
C ALA A 184 8.54 -20.25 12.96
N ARG A 185 9.77 -19.87 12.58
CA ARG A 185 10.76 -19.33 13.52
C ARG A 185 10.67 -17.80 13.43
N PRO A 186 10.59 -17.09 14.56
CA PRO A 186 10.32 -15.66 14.59
C PRO A 186 11.37 -14.90 13.77
N GLY A 187 10.90 -14.13 12.80
CA GLY A 187 11.72 -13.33 11.89
C GLY A 187 12.45 -12.21 12.62
N ALA A 188 13.51 -11.68 11.99
CA ALA A 188 14.10 -10.43 12.44
C ALA A 188 13.03 -9.33 12.31
N ARG A 189 12.49 -8.89 13.45
CA ARG A 189 11.54 -7.77 13.54
C ARG A 189 12.23 -6.49 13.04
N THR A 190 11.51 -5.63 12.32
CA THR A 190 12.01 -4.29 12.00
C THR A 190 12.26 -3.51 13.29
N HIS A 191 13.12 -2.50 13.23
CA HIS A 191 13.59 -1.81 14.43
C HIS A 191 12.47 -1.01 15.14
N PHE A 192 11.48 -0.51 14.40
CA PHE A 192 10.28 0.10 14.99
C PHE A 192 9.35 -0.94 15.62
N GLU A 193 9.17 -2.14 15.05
CA GLU A 193 8.39 -3.23 15.67
C GLU A 193 9.02 -3.68 17.00
N GLN A 194 10.35 -3.82 17.04
CA GLN A 194 11.07 -4.13 18.27
C GLN A 194 10.89 -3.02 19.34
N ALA A 195 10.84 -1.76 18.93
CA ALA A 195 10.59 -0.63 19.84
C ALA A 195 9.14 -0.63 20.37
N ILE A 196 8.15 -0.94 19.53
CA ILE A 196 6.74 -1.10 19.93
C ILE A 196 6.61 -2.23 20.95
N ASP A 197 7.23 -3.38 20.70
CA ASP A 197 7.18 -4.53 21.61
C ASP A 197 7.81 -4.21 22.97
N LEU A 198 8.98 -3.55 22.98
CA LEU A 198 9.62 -3.11 24.22
C LEU A 198 8.75 -2.11 25.00
N PHE A 199 8.09 -1.20 24.29
CA PHE A 199 7.19 -0.24 24.91
C PHE A 199 5.98 -0.94 25.55
N CYS A 200 5.35 -1.85 24.82
CA CYS A 200 4.23 -2.66 25.31
C CYS A 200 4.64 -3.50 26.53
N GLU A 201 5.81 -4.14 26.49
CA GLU A 201 6.35 -4.93 27.61
C GLU A 201 6.63 -4.05 28.84
N MET A 202 7.27 -2.89 28.66
CA MET A 202 7.55 -1.95 29.75
C MET A 202 6.29 -1.41 30.44
N ARG A 203 5.19 -1.31 29.71
CA ARG A 203 3.92 -0.74 30.18
C ARG A 203 2.89 -1.82 30.56
N GLY A 204 3.18 -3.09 30.29
CA GLY A 204 2.24 -4.19 30.51
C GLY A 204 1.01 -4.11 29.61
N MET A 205 1.18 -3.63 28.37
CA MET A 205 0.11 -3.45 27.39
C MET A 205 0.16 -4.54 26.33
N THR A 206 -0.99 -4.82 25.72
CA THR A 206 -1.12 -5.81 24.65
C THR A 206 -1.21 -5.08 23.31
N LEU A 207 -0.31 -5.38 22.37
CA LEU A 207 -0.36 -4.86 21.00
C LEU A 207 -1.50 -5.53 20.23
N GLU A 208 -2.38 -4.73 19.65
CA GLU A 208 -3.54 -5.19 18.86
C GLU A 208 -3.31 -5.06 17.36
N ALA A 209 -2.76 -3.92 16.91
CA ALA A 209 -2.49 -3.65 15.50
C ALA A 209 -1.37 -2.62 15.31
N VAL A 210 -0.72 -2.63 14.15
CA VAL A 210 0.24 -1.62 13.69
C VAL A 210 -0.22 -1.13 12.32
N SER A 211 -0.30 0.18 12.11
CA SER A 211 -0.71 0.79 10.85
C SER A 211 0.50 1.10 9.95
N ALA A 212 0.21 1.51 8.71
CA ALA A 212 1.21 2.10 7.83
C ALA A 212 1.83 3.36 8.46
N GLY A 213 3.13 3.56 8.21
CA GLY A 213 3.84 4.75 8.68
C GLY A 213 3.36 6.02 7.98
N ASP A 214 3.13 7.07 8.75
CA ASP A 214 2.88 8.44 8.30
C ASP A 214 4.22 9.14 7.98
N PRO A 215 4.58 9.35 6.70
CA PRO A 215 5.81 10.03 6.30
C PRO A 215 5.71 11.56 6.37
N SER A 216 4.52 12.11 6.66
CA SER A 216 4.30 13.55 6.81
C SER A 216 4.60 14.08 8.22
N PHE A 217 4.81 13.16 9.17
CA PHE A 217 5.16 13.51 10.54
C PHE A 217 6.45 14.32 10.61
N THR A 218 6.45 15.38 11.41
CA THR A 218 7.62 16.24 11.60
C THR A 218 8.12 16.13 13.03
N TYR A 219 9.28 15.50 13.22
CA TYR A 219 9.94 15.44 14.52
C TYR A 219 11.03 16.50 14.63
N ARG A 220 10.90 17.41 15.59
CA ARG A 220 11.87 18.50 15.86
C ARG A 220 12.21 19.35 14.61
N GLY A 221 11.23 19.56 13.73
CA GLY A 221 11.38 20.35 12.51
C GLY A 221 12.03 19.60 11.32
N ALA A 222 12.30 18.31 11.45
CA ALA A 222 12.74 17.45 10.36
C ALA A 222 11.63 16.44 9.97
N PRO A 223 11.45 16.14 8.67
CA PRO A 223 10.52 15.10 8.24
C PRO A 223 10.97 13.75 8.80
N ALA A 224 10.02 13.00 9.33
CA ALA A 224 10.20 11.68 9.91
C ALA A 224 9.01 10.78 9.55
N THR A 225 9.17 9.47 9.67
CA THR A 225 8.05 8.52 9.51
C THR A 225 7.58 8.06 10.88
N ALA A 226 6.32 8.33 11.21
CA ALA A 226 5.67 7.87 12.42
C ALA A 226 4.85 6.61 12.14
N TRP A 227 5.14 5.51 12.84
CA TRP A 227 4.36 4.28 12.74
C TRP A 227 3.32 4.27 13.86
N HIS A 228 2.04 4.19 13.50
CA HIS A 228 0.97 4.15 14.50
C HIS A 228 0.67 2.71 14.91
N PHE A 229 0.26 2.53 16.16
CA PHE A 229 -0.11 1.24 16.69
C PHE A 229 -1.19 1.36 17.77
N LEU A 230 -2.01 0.32 17.86
CA LEU A 230 -3.12 0.20 18.79
C LEU A 230 -2.78 -0.83 19.86
N THR A 231 -3.13 -0.49 21.10
CA THR A 231 -3.01 -1.38 22.25
C THR A 231 -4.33 -1.43 23.02
N ASP A 232 -4.44 -2.38 23.95
CA ASP A 232 -5.52 -2.44 24.94
C ASP A 232 -5.63 -1.18 25.84
N ALA A 233 -4.62 -0.31 25.84
CA ALA A 233 -4.60 0.97 26.57
C ALA A 233 -4.83 2.21 25.68
N GLY A 234 -4.98 2.04 24.37
CA GLY A 234 -5.20 3.12 23.41
C GLY A 234 -4.18 3.19 22.28
N HIS A 235 -4.21 4.30 21.55
CA HIS A 235 -3.43 4.54 20.35
C HIS A 235 -2.12 5.28 20.66
N PHE A 236 -1.05 4.87 19.97
CA PHE A 236 0.28 5.44 20.09
C PHE A 236 0.95 5.51 18.72
N SER A 237 2.01 6.31 18.61
CA SER A 237 2.89 6.31 17.44
C SER A 237 4.36 6.22 17.84
N VAL A 238 5.20 5.72 16.94
CA VAL A 238 6.64 5.63 17.13
C VAL A 238 7.39 6.19 15.94
N VAL A 239 8.39 7.03 16.21
CA VAL A 239 9.35 7.52 15.23
C VAL A 239 10.70 6.85 15.49
N ASP A 240 11.22 6.15 14.49
CA ASP A 240 12.53 5.50 14.55
C ASP A 240 13.62 6.41 13.96
N LEU A 241 14.63 6.76 14.77
CA LEU A 241 15.73 7.64 14.40
C LEU A 241 17.05 6.88 14.13
N GLY A 242 17.02 5.55 13.97
CA GLY A 242 18.21 4.76 13.63
C GLY A 242 19.20 4.60 14.78
N GLY A 243 18.68 4.40 15.99
CA GLY A 243 19.43 4.19 17.22
C GLY A 243 18.68 4.65 18.48
N THR A 244 17.58 5.38 18.28
CA THR A 244 16.62 5.72 19.33
C THR A 244 15.24 5.77 18.71
N ALA A 245 14.24 5.20 19.38
CA ALA A 245 12.84 5.31 19.00
C ALA A 245 12.12 6.23 19.98
N VAL A 246 11.32 7.16 19.45
CA VAL A 246 10.54 8.12 20.23
C VAL A 246 9.07 7.78 20.09
N LEU A 247 8.37 7.66 21.21
CA LEU A 247 6.95 7.30 21.23
C LEU A 247 6.07 8.46 21.63
N PHE A 248 4.92 8.56 20.98
CA PHE A 248 3.92 9.59 21.19
C PHE A 248 2.56 8.98 21.53
N ASP A 249 1.77 9.69 22.33
CA ASP A 249 0.37 9.35 22.57
C ASP A 249 -0.53 9.87 21.43
N GLU A 250 -1.84 9.66 21.56
CA GLU A 250 -2.87 10.14 20.64
C GLU A 250 -2.90 11.68 20.44
N LYS A 251 -2.16 12.45 21.25
CA LYS A 251 -2.08 13.93 21.18
C LYS A 251 -0.72 14.40 20.66
N ASP A 252 0.06 13.51 20.06
CA ASP A 252 1.43 13.74 19.61
C ASP A 252 2.38 14.22 20.72
N ILE A 253 2.08 13.87 21.99
CA ILE A 253 2.94 14.20 23.12
C ILE A 253 3.95 13.07 23.31
N GLU A 254 5.23 13.40 23.38
CA GLU A 254 6.30 12.44 23.66
C GLU A 254 6.08 11.78 25.04
N VAL A 255 5.85 10.47 25.07
CA VAL A 255 5.55 9.68 26.28
C VAL A 255 6.67 8.72 26.68
N ALA A 256 7.56 8.39 25.74
CA ALA A 256 8.73 7.57 26.01
C ALA A 256 9.81 7.75 24.94
N THR A 257 11.04 7.44 25.33
CA THR A 257 12.19 7.29 24.44
C THR A 257 12.84 5.94 24.74
N ILE A 258 13.03 5.13 23.71
CA ILE A 258 13.64 3.80 23.81
C ILE A 258 14.99 3.84 23.12
N ASP A 259 16.04 3.43 23.82
CA ASP A 259 17.34 3.17 23.21
C ASP A 259 17.23 1.88 22.41
N THR A 260 17.41 2.01 21.11
CA THR A 260 17.29 0.91 20.16
C THR A 260 18.64 0.56 19.55
N SER A 261 19.73 1.22 19.96
CA SER A 261 21.08 0.98 19.46
C SER A 261 21.61 -0.43 19.72
N SER A 262 21.04 -1.14 20.70
CA SER A 262 21.34 -2.53 21.03
C SER A 262 20.40 -3.56 20.39
N LEU A 263 19.37 -3.12 19.66
CA LEU A 263 18.42 -4.01 19.00
C LEU A 263 19.07 -4.69 17.80
N ALA A 264 18.64 -5.93 17.53
CA ALA A 264 19.25 -6.74 16.47
C ALA A 264 19.08 -6.02 15.13
N PRO A 265 20.13 -5.94 14.29
CA PRO A 265 20.03 -5.29 12.99
C PRO A 265 18.93 -5.94 12.17
N VAL A 266 18.14 -5.11 11.50
CA VAL A 266 17.15 -5.55 10.51
C VAL A 266 17.89 -6.34 9.43
N ALA A 267 17.47 -7.59 9.20
CA ALA A 267 18.10 -8.50 8.25
C ALA A 267 17.74 -8.18 6.80
#